data_AF-A0A953W2W9-F1
#
_entry.id   AF-A0A953W2W9-F1
#
_cell.length_a   1.000
_cell.length_b   1.000
_cell.length_c   1.000
_cell.angle_alpha   90.00
_cell.angle_beta   90.00
_cell.angle_gamma   90.00
#
_symmetry.space_group_name_H-M   'P 1'
#
loop_
_entity.id
_entity.type
_entity.pdbx_description
1 polymer ?
#
loop_
_entity_poly.entity_id
_entity_poly.type
_entity_poly.pdbx_seq_one_letter_code
_entity_poly.pdbx_strand_id
1 'polypeptide(L)'
;MVAPRLKPARIEHVVDGLRLRAQLSAAYAAEGENARSSVRKLLHGALFRGRMVAKERLEAGENGLAVARLLAQVADEVVAALY
;
A
#
# COMPACT_ATOMS: atom_id res chain seq x y z
N MET A 1 -32.43 -3.35 2.28
CA MET A 1 -31.81 -3.82 1.02
C MET A 1 -30.31 -3.90 1.23
N VAL A 2 -29.68 -5.06 1.07
CA VAL A 2 -28.21 -5.20 1.18
C VAL A 2 -27.61 -4.63 -0.10
N ALA A 3 -26.79 -3.58 0.00
CA ALA A 3 -26.07 -3.03 -1.14
C ALA A 3 -25.19 -4.13 -1.78
N PRO A 4 -25.11 -4.21 -3.11
CA PRO A 4 -24.28 -5.22 -3.77
C PRO A 4 -22.82 -5.05 -3.35
N ARG A 5 -22.20 -6.13 -2.85
CA ARG A 5 -20.81 -6.13 -2.40
C ARG A 5 -19.90 -5.82 -3.59
N LEU A 6 -19.08 -4.79 -3.47
CA LEU A 6 -18.06 -4.48 -4.48
C LEU A 6 -17.07 -5.64 -4.56
N LYS A 7 -16.51 -5.90 -5.75
CA LYS A 7 -15.48 -6.93 -5.93
C LYS A 7 -14.27 -6.60 -5.05
N PRO A 8 -13.67 -7.58 -4.35
CA PRO A 8 -12.51 -7.34 -3.50
C PRO A 8 -11.37 -6.73 -4.34
N ALA A 9 -10.72 -5.69 -3.79
CA ALA A 9 -9.50 -5.17 -4.40
C ALA A 9 -8.42 -6.24 -4.29
N ARG A 10 -7.73 -6.53 -5.41
CA ARG A 10 -6.51 -7.35 -5.36
C ARG A 10 -5.39 -6.49 -4.81
N ILE A 11 -4.74 -6.93 -3.74
CA ILE A 11 -3.71 -6.14 -3.04
C ILE A 11 -2.57 -5.73 -3.98
N GLU A 12 -2.19 -6.62 -4.90
CA GLU A 12 -1.20 -6.40 -5.97
C GLU A 12 -1.49 -5.19 -6.87
N HIS A 13 -2.76 -4.82 -7.03
CA HIS A 13 -3.16 -3.63 -7.78
C HIS A 13 -3.06 -2.34 -6.96
N VAL A 14 -2.99 -2.46 -5.63
CA VAL A 14 -2.94 -1.33 -4.69
C VAL A 14 -1.49 -1.05 -4.29
N VAL A 15 -0.75 -2.10 -3.92
CA VAL A 15 0.68 -2.08 -3.64
C VAL A 15 1.32 -3.29 -4.32
N ASP A 16 2.24 -3.01 -5.23
CA ASP A 16 3.15 -4.00 -5.79
C ASP A 16 4.38 -4.09 -4.88
N GLY A 17 4.40 -5.11 -4.01
CA GLY A 17 5.47 -5.34 -3.04
C GLY A 17 6.83 -5.61 -3.69
N LEU A 18 6.87 -6.35 -4.80
CA LEU A 18 8.12 -6.65 -5.52
C LEU A 18 8.74 -5.38 -6.11
N ARG A 19 7.90 -4.54 -6.74
CA ARG A 19 8.34 -3.25 -7.25
C ARG A 19 8.78 -2.31 -6.14
N LEU A 20 8.06 -2.27 -5.02
CA LEU A 20 8.44 -1.45 -3.86
C LEU A 20 9.82 -1.89 -3.33
N ARG A 21 10.04 -3.19 -3.15
CA ARG A 21 11.33 -3.74 -2.71
C ARG A 21 12.46 -3.34 -3.65
N ALA A 22 12.26 -3.48 -4.97
CA ALA A 22 13.24 -3.07 -5.96
C ALA A 22 13.58 -1.57 -5.86
N GLN A 23 12.59 -0.70 -5.63
CA GLN A 23 12.81 0.74 -5.42
C GLN A 23 13.59 1.04 -4.14
N LEU A 24 13.30 0.30 -3.06
CA LEU A 24 14.01 0.44 -1.78
C LEU A 24 15.48 0.02 -1.91
N SER A 25 15.74 -1.12 -2.56
CA SER A 25 17.10 -1.59 -2.84
C SER A 25 17.86 -0.61 -3.74
N ALA A 26 17.20 -0.05 -4.76
CA ALA A 26 17.80 0.96 -5.64
C ALA A 26 18.14 2.26 -4.88
N ALA A 27 17.26 2.71 -3.98
CA ALA A 27 17.51 3.88 -3.15
C ALA A 27 18.74 3.67 -2.24
N TYR A 28 18.86 2.50 -1.61
CA TYR A 28 20.03 2.16 -0.82
C TYR A 28 21.31 2.05 -1.68
N ALA A 29 21.24 1.44 -2.86
CA ALA A 29 22.37 1.35 -3.76
C ALA A 29 22.89 2.73 -4.23
N ALA A 30 22.01 3.72 -4.34
CA ALA A 30 22.35 5.08 -4.76
C ALA A 30 22.90 5.96 -3.63
N GLU A 31 22.33 5.86 -2.42
CA GLU A 31 22.59 6.80 -1.33
C GLU A 31 23.31 6.17 -0.11
N GLY A 32 23.44 4.84 -0.08
CA GLY A 32 24.00 4.09 1.05
C GLY A 32 23.27 4.39 2.36
N GLU A 33 24.04 4.62 3.42
CA GLU A 33 23.50 4.95 4.76
C GLU A 33 22.67 6.26 4.79
N ASN A 34 22.82 7.13 3.79
CA ASN A 34 22.03 8.36 3.69
C ASN A 34 20.61 8.14 3.10
N ALA A 35 20.30 6.92 2.63
CA ALA A 35 19.05 6.60 1.93
C ALA A 35 17.78 6.74 2.79
N ARG A 36 17.89 6.92 4.10
CA ARG A 36 16.75 6.93 5.05
C ARG A 36 15.63 7.87 4.62
N SER A 37 15.96 9.06 4.12
CA SER A 37 14.97 10.05 3.67
C SER A 37 14.21 9.55 2.44
N SER A 38 14.94 9.03 1.45
CA SER A 38 14.38 8.49 0.20
C SER A 38 13.55 7.23 0.44
N VAL A 39 14.05 6.29 1.25
CA VAL A 39 13.31 5.11 1.70
C VAL A 39 12.01 5.51 2.38
N ARG A 40 12.05 6.47 3.33
CA ARG A 40 10.83 6.96 4.01
C ARG A 40 9.81 7.54 3.03
N LYS A 41 10.25 8.27 2.00
CA LYS A 41 9.35 8.81 0.97
C LYS A 41 8.68 7.70 0.16
N LEU A 42 9.42 6.65 -0.21
CA LEU A 42 8.88 5.50 -0.95
C LEU A 42 7.81 4.76 -0.13
N LEU A 43 8.11 4.46 1.13
CA LEU A 43 7.16 3.81 2.05
C LEU A 43 5.91 4.65 2.28
N HIS A 44 6.09 5.95 2.52
CA HIS A 44 4.96 6.89 2.66
C HIS A 44 4.10 6.93 1.39
N GLY A 45 4.74 6.95 0.21
CA GLY A 45 4.02 6.91 -1.07
C GLY A 45 3.19 5.64 -1.24
N ALA A 46 3.71 4.48 -0.84
CA ALA A 46 2.96 3.22 -0.88
C ALA A 46 1.74 3.22 0.06
N LEU A 47 1.93 3.65 1.31
CA LEU A 47 0.84 3.77 2.28
C LEU A 47 -0.22 4.80 1.83
N PHE A 48 0.22 5.91 1.23
CA PHE A 48 -0.68 6.93 0.72
C PHE A 48 -1.55 6.42 -0.43
N ARG A 49 -0.98 5.66 -1.38
CA ARG A 49 -1.76 5.01 -2.44
C ARG A 49 -2.82 4.06 -1.87
N GLY A 50 -2.45 3.23 -0.89
CA GLY A 50 -3.42 2.36 -0.21
C GLY A 50 -4.56 3.12 0.48
N ARG A 51 -4.24 4.26 1.11
CA ARG A 51 -5.25 5.15 1.70
C ARG A 51 -6.19 5.76 0.66
N MET A 52 -5.69 6.15 -0.51
CA MET A 52 -6.52 6.69 -1.59
C MET A 52 -7.52 5.66 -2.09
N VAL A 53 -7.08 4.42 -2.35
CA VAL A 53 -7.96 3.33 -2.75
C VAL A 53 -8.98 3.01 -1.65
N ALA A 54 -8.56 2.99 -0.38
CA ALA A 54 -9.47 2.79 0.75
C ALA A 54 -10.56 3.87 0.81
N LYS A 55 -10.19 5.13 0.58
CA LYS A 55 -11.14 6.26 0.52
C LYS A 55 -12.13 6.09 -0.63
N GLU A 56 -11.66 5.82 -1.84
CA GLU A 56 -12.51 5.61 -3.03
C GLU A 56 -13.51 4.46 -2.81
N ARG A 57 -13.09 3.39 -2.14
CA ARG A 57 -13.99 2.27 -1.80
C ARG A 57 -15.08 2.65 -0.80
N LEU A 58 -14.73 3.41 0.24
CA LEU A 58 -15.72 3.93 1.19
C LEU A 58 -16.72 4.86 0.48
N GLU A 59 -16.24 5.74 -0.40
CA GLU A 59 -17.08 6.63 -1.20
C GLU A 59 -18.00 5.85 -2.15
N ALA A 60 -17.56 4.69 -2.64
CA ALA A 60 -18.37 3.76 -3.44
C ALA A 60 -19.34 2.90 -2.60
N GLY A 61 -19.39 3.08 -1.27
CA GLY A 61 -20.31 2.37 -0.38
C GLY A 61 -19.82 1.01 0.13
N GLU A 62 -18.50 0.76 0.10
CA GLU A 62 -17.92 -0.47 0.68
C GLU A 62 -18.10 -0.54 2.21
N ASN A 63 -18.12 -1.76 2.74
CA ASN A 63 -18.12 -2.00 4.18
C ASN A 63 -16.80 -1.54 4.84
N GLY A 64 -16.89 -0.74 5.90
CA GLY A 64 -15.74 -0.28 6.69
C GLY A 64 -14.82 -1.41 7.19
N LEU A 65 -15.35 -2.58 7.54
CA LEU A 65 -14.51 -3.73 7.94
C LEU A 65 -13.69 -4.28 6.77
N ALA A 66 -14.25 -4.30 5.56
CA ALA A 66 -13.52 -4.73 4.36
C ALA A 66 -12.41 -3.72 4.03
N VAL A 67 -12.67 -2.43 4.19
CA VAL A 67 -11.67 -1.38 3.99
C VAL A 67 -10.57 -1.42 5.06
N ALA A 68 -10.91 -1.69 6.32
CA ALA A 68 -9.92 -1.87 7.39
C ALA A 68 -8.97 -3.06 7.09
N ARG A 69 -9.51 -4.18 6.58
CA ARG A 69 -8.70 -5.33 6.14
C ARG A 69 -7.79 -4.98 4.97
N LEU A 70 -8.27 -4.20 4.00
CA LEU A 70 -7.45 -3.72 2.89
C LEU A 70 -6.28 -2.86 3.40
N LEU A 71 -6.53 -1.94 4.33
CA LEU A 71 -5.47 -1.10 4.91
C LEU A 71 -4.44 -1.93 5.69
N ALA A 72 -4.88 -2.96 6.42
CA ALA A 72 -3.98 -3.88 7.09
C ALA A 72 -3.10 -4.65 6.09
N GLN A 73 -3.69 -5.20 5.03
CA GLN A 73 -2.94 -5.88 3.96
C GLN A 73 -1.92 -4.95 3.27
N VAL A 74 -2.28 -3.69 3.05
CA VAL A 74 -1.35 -2.68 2.52
C VAL A 74 -0.16 -2.49 3.46
N ALA A 75 -0.41 -2.40 4.77
CA ALA A 75 0.66 -2.27 5.75
C ALA A 75 1.55 -3.52 5.77
N ASP A 76 0.96 -4.72 5.70
CA ASP A 76 1.69 -5.99 5.65
C ASP A 76 2.63 -6.05 4.44
N GLU A 77 2.16 -5.67 3.24
CA GLU A 77 2.99 -5.62 2.03
C GLU A 77 4.14 -4.59 2.13
N VAL A 78 3.86 -3.42 2.71
CA VAL A 78 4.88 -2.38 2.90
C VAL A 78 5.95 -2.83 3.89
N VAL A 79 5.57 -3.52 4.96
CA VAL A 79 6.51 -4.11 5.92
C VAL A 79 7.28 -5.26 5.29
N ALA A 80 6.61 -6.14 4.54
CA ALA A 80 7.25 -7.25 3.85
C ALA A 80 8.29 -6.78 2.85
N ALA A 81 8.07 -5.65 2.16
CA ALA A 81 9.04 -5.08 1.22
C ALA A 81 10.35 -4.59 1.88
N LEU A 82 10.40 -4.45 3.21
CA LEU A 82 11.62 -4.10 3.96
C LEU A 82 12.54 -5.31 4.20
N TYR A 83 12.03 -6.53 4.07
CA TYR A 83 12.75 -7.77 4.35
C TYR A 83 12.85 -8.65 3.08
#